data_AF-A0A963XFL9-F1
#
_entry.id   AF-A0A963XFL9-F1
#
_cell.length_a   1.000
_cell.length_b   1.000
_cell.length_c   1.000
_cell.angle_alpha   90.00
_cell.angle_beta   90.00
_cell.angle_gamma   90.00
#
_symmetry.space_group_name_H-M   'P 1'
#
loop_
_entity.id
_entity.type
_entity.pdbx_description
1 polymer ?
#
loop_
_entity_poly.entity_id
_entity_poly.type
_entity_poly.pdbx_seq_one_letter_code
_entity_poly.pdbx_strand_id
1 'polypeptide(L)'
;MLISVIVPHFNQEAHLRTCLERLTAQTGRTGRCEIIVVDNGSRRLPEEVVRDFPGVMLLSEKTPGPGPARNRGIEAAQGDILAFIDADCHADSGWLAAIEAAFGAKDRPIIGGDVRLGYLDPAHPRFHEPYEAIYSFRNEMHIAEGYSGTGNLAVRAEVQRDVGPFAGIGVAEDRDWGMRARKLGYVTTYVPAMIVYHPARNAFSELTGKWDRHIAHDYSEKANGIAGKAKWVLRAVAMLGSPVAELRTIATSPRLDGPGQRLKALACLTLIRGYRSYMMLRTMIAGVPKSDWSRG
;
A
#
# COMPACT_ATOMS: atom_id res chain seq x y z
N MET A 1 -15.22 -2.20 -22.77
CA MET A 1 -13.97 -2.09 -22.00
C MET A 1 -13.66 -3.44 -21.37
N LEU A 2 -12.44 -3.91 -21.52
CA LEU A 2 -11.91 -5.08 -20.81
C LEU A 2 -10.91 -4.61 -19.74
N ILE A 3 -11.04 -5.12 -18.51
CA ILE A 3 -10.10 -4.87 -17.41
C ILE A 3 -9.23 -6.11 -17.22
N SER A 4 -7.90 -5.94 -17.25
CA SER A 4 -6.95 -6.97 -16.83
C SER A 4 -6.50 -6.70 -15.41
N VAL A 5 -6.90 -7.56 -14.48
CA VAL A 5 -6.47 -7.48 -13.07
C VAL A 5 -5.17 -8.26 -12.92
N ILE A 6 -4.11 -7.58 -12.49
CA ILE A 6 -2.77 -8.14 -12.34
C ILE A 6 -2.43 -8.26 -10.86
N VAL A 7 -2.16 -9.48 -10.42
CA VAL A 7 -1.93 -9.84 -9.02
C VAL A 7 -0.52 -10.43 -8.88
N PRO A 8 0.48 -9.65 -8.41
CA PRO A 8 1.78 -10.21 -8.07
C PRO A 8 1.66 -11.07 -6.81
N HIS A 9 2.29 -12.23 -6.81
CA HIS A 9 2.22 -13.20 -5.72
C HIS A 9 3.61 -13.72 -5.32
N PHE A 10 3.85 -13.87 -4.01
CA PHE A 10 5.07 -14.51 -3.49
C PHE A 10 4.82 -15.17 -2.13
N ASN A 11 4.85 -16.50 -2.07
CA ASN A 11 4.77 -17.32 -0.83
C ASN A 11 3.58 -16.97 0.10
N GLN A 12 2.41 -16.68 -0.46
CA GLN A 12 1.25 -16.18 0.28
C GLN A 12 -0.07 -16.82 -0.18
N GLU A 13 -0.11 -18.16 -0.25
CA GLU A 13 -1.18 -18.92 -0.91
C GLU A 13 -2.57 -18.69 -0.28
N ALA A 14 -2.63 -18.57 1.05
CA ALA A 14 -3.88 -18.30 1.77
C ALA A 14 -4.44 -16.90 1.47
N HIS A 15 -3.55 -15.91 1.37
CA HIS A 15 -3.90 -14.55 1.00
C HIS A 15 -4.37 -14.48 -0.45
N LEU A 16 -3.63 -15.11 -1.37
CA LEU A 16 -4.02 -15.20 -2.78
C LEU A 16 -5.41 -15.81 -2.95
N ARG A 17 -5.72 -16.90 -2.24
CA ARG A 17 -7.05 -17.51 -2.27
C ARG A 17 -8.14 -16.50 -1.90
N THR A 18 -7.94 -15.78 -0.80
CA THR A 18 -8.92 -14.78 -0.34
C THR A 18 -9.04 -13.61 -1.32
N CYS A 19 -7.93 -13.17 -1.91
CA CYS A 19 -7.91 -12.15 -2.96
C CYS A 19 -8.73 -12.60 -4.18
N LEU A 20 -8.51 -13.82 -4.68
CA LEU A 20 -9.24 -14.38 -5.82
C LEU A 20 -10.74 -14.58 -5.53
N GLU A 21 -11.12 -15.03 -4.33
CA GLU A 21 -12.52 -15.10 -3.91
C GLU A 21 -13.21 -13.72 -4.03
N ARG A 22 -12.53 -12.66 -3.61
CA ARG A 22 -13.06 -11.28 -3.68
C ARG A 22 -13.10 -10.74 -5.11
N LEU A 23 -12.10 -11.04 -5.93
CA LEU A 23 -12.04 -10.61 -7.33
C LEU A 23 -13.07 -11.33 -8.21
N THR A 24 -13.37 -12.59 -7.91
CA THR A 24 -14.40 -13.37 -8.63
C THR A 24 -15.82 -13.05 -8.18
N ALA A 25 -16.01 -12.55 -6.96
CA ALA A 25 -17.31 -12.13 -6.40
C ALA A 25 -17.68 -10.65 -6.65
N GLN A 26 -17.10 -10.00 -7.65
CA GLN A 26 -17.36 -8.59 -7.97
C GLN A 26 -18.77 -8.36 -8.49
N THR A 27 -19.42 -7.29 -8.03
CA THR A 27 -20.81 -6.93 -8.37
C THR A 27 -20.89 -5.56 -9.06
N GLY A 28 -22.01 -5.29 -9.72
CA GLY A 28 -22.30 -3.97 -10.33
C GLY A 28 -21.49 -3.62 -11.58
N ARG A 29 -20.59 -4.48 -12.04
CA ARG A 29 -19.84 -4.31 -13.29
C ARG A 29 -20.65 -4.75 -14.51
N THR A 30 -20.38 -4.11 -15.65
CA THR A 30 -21.03 -4.38 -16.94
C THR A 30 -20.04 -4.90 -17.98
N GLY A 31 -18.75 -4.60 -17.81
CA GLY A 31 -17.67 -5.01 -18.70
C GLY A 31 -17.09 -6.39 -18.36
N ARG A 32 -16.17 -6.83 -19.20
CA ARG A 32 -15.42 -8.08 -19.01
C ARG A 32 -14.18 -7.82 -18.18
N CYS A 33 -13.74 -8.86 -17.46
CA CYS A 33 -12.54 -8.86 -16.67
C CYS A 33 -11.77 -10.16 -16.92
N GLU A 34 -10.45 -10.07 -16.98
CA GLU A 34 -9.54 -11.20 -16.83
C GLU A 34 -8.67 -11.00 -15.58
N ILE A 35 -8.21 -12.09 -14.97
CA ILE A 35 -7.38 -12.05 -13.77
C ILE A 35 -6.08 -12.81 -14.08
N ILE A 36 -4.95 -12.15 -13.84
CA ILE A 36 -3.62 -12.64 -14.14
C ILE A 36 -2.83 -12.64 -12.84
N VAL A 37 -2.59 -13.83 -12.29
CA VAL A 37 -1.70 -14.05 -11.16
C VAL A 37 -0.30 -14.26 -11.67
N VAL A 38 0.67 -13.53 -11.13
CA VAL A 38 2.08 -13.68 -11.48
C VAL A 38 2.86 -14.10 -10.25
N ASP A 39 3.27 -15.37 -10.22
CA ASP A 39 4.16 -15.89 -9.20
C ASP A 39 5.57 -15.32 -9.37
N ASN A 40 6.10 -14.68 -8.33
CA ASN A 40 7.40 -14.03 -8.34
C ASN A 40 8.49 -14.89 -7.70
N GLY A 41 8.53 -16.18 -8.03
CA GLY A 41 9.54 -17.11 -7.55
C GLY A 41 9.22 -17.71 -6.18
N SER A 42 7.96 -18.08 -5.94
CA SER A 42 7.58 -18.77 -4.71
C SER A 42 8.30 -20.12 -4.59
N ARG A 43 8.44 -20.61 -3.36
CA ARG A 43 9.03 -21.94 -3.10
C ARG A 43 8.21 -23.06 -3.72
N ARG A 44 6.90 -22.87 -3.80
CA ARG A 44 5.95 -23.71 -4.52
C ARG A 44 5.04 -22.79 -5.33
N LEU A 45 4.79 -23.15 -6.58
CA LEU A 45 3.83 -22.42 -7.40
C LEU A 45 2.42 -22.57 -6.81
N PRO A 46 1.58 -21.52 -6.83
CA PRO A 46 0.24 -21.54 -6.24
C PRO A 46 -0.80 -22.23 -7.16
N GLU A 47 -0.41 -23.29 -7.86
CA GLU A 47 -1.26 -23.97 -8.86
C GLU A 47 -2.55 -24.51 -8.25
N GLU A 48 -2.48 -25.06 -7.04
CA GLU A 48 -3.65 -25.58 -6.33
C GLU A 48 -4.65 -24.46 -6.01
N VAL A 49 -4.16 -23.28 -5.63
CA VAL A 49 -5.03 -22.12 -5.37
C VAL A 49 -5.68 -21.67 -6.66
N VAL A 50 -4.90 -21.47 -7.73
CA VAL A 50 -5.42 -20.94 -9.00
C VAL A 50 -6.40 -21.92 -9.67
N ARG A 51 -6.20 -23.24 -9.53
CA ARG A 51 -7.08 -24.27 -10.10
C ARG A 51 -8.53 -24.16 -9.62
N ASP A 52 -8.75 -23.65 -8.42
CA ASP A 52 -10.09 -23.45 -7.85
C ASP A 52 -10.84 -22.25 -8.47
N PHE A 53 -10.17 -21.42 -9.28
CA PHE A 53 -10.76 -20.23 -9.90
C PHE A 53 -10.66 -20.31 -11.44
N PRO A 54 -11.65 -20.92 -12.11
CA PRO A 54 -11.67 -21.01 -13.57
C PRO A 54 -11.57 -19.64 -14.25
N GLY A 55 -10.69 -19.53 -15.26
CA GLY A 55 -10.45 -18.28 -15.99
C GLY A 55 -9.38 -17.37 -15.40
N VAL A 56 -8.78 -17.74 -14.26
CA VAL A 56 -7.58 -17.07 -13.74
C VAL A 56 -6.35 -17.63 -14.46
N MET A 57 -5.52 -16.74 -15.02
CA MET A 57 -4.25 -17.10 -15.64
C MET A 57 -3.12 -17.07 -14.60
N LEU A 58 -2.31 -18.13 -14.54
CA LEU A 58 -1.10 -18.16 -13.72
C LEU A 58 0.15 -18.04 -14.61
N LEU A 59 0.98 -17.06 -14.31
CA LEU A 59 2.30 -16.84 -14.90
C LEU A 59 3.38 -16.95 -13.82
N SER A 60 4.63 -17.10 -14.26
CA SER A 60 5.80 -17.05 -13.38
C SER A 60 6.79 -16.01 -13.88
N GLU A 61 7.36 -15.23 -12.96
CA GLU A 61 8.42 -14.26 -13.17
C GLU A 61 9.55 -14.52 -12.16
N LYS A 62 10.74 -14.86 -12.67
CA LYS A 62 11.88 -15.25 -11.83
C LYS A 62 12.69 -14.05 -11.30
N THR A 63 12.56 -12.89 -11.94
CA THR A 63 13.25 -11.67 -11.53
C THR A 63 12.63 -11.16 -10.23
N PRO A 64 13.39 -11.07 -9.13
CA PRO A 64 12.82 -10.68 -7.84
C PRO A 64 12.25 -9.25 -7.87
N GLY A 65 11.06 -9.10 -7.30
CA GLY A 65 10.40 -7.83 -7.07
C GLY A 65 9.00 -7.76 -7.66
N PRO A 66 8.10 -7.00 -7.03
CA PRO A 66 6.71 -6.89 -7.49
C PRO A 66 6.59 -6.13 -8.82
N GLY A 67 7.51 -5.21 -9.14
CA GLY A 67 7.55 -4.53 -10.43
C GLY A 67 7.75 -5.48 -11.62
N PRO A 68 8.80 -6.33 -11.64
CA PRO A 68 8.97 -7.37 -12.64
C PRO A 68 7.73 -8.28 -12.80
N ALA A 69 7.16 -8.74 -11.69
CA ALA A 69 5.96 -9.57 -11.74
C ALA A 69 4.77 -8.84 -12.38
N ARG A 70 4.56 -7.57 -12.04
CA ARG A 70 3.52 -6.75 -12.69
C ARG A 70 3.80 -6.56 -14.18
N ASN A 71 5.05 -6.30 -14.58
CA ASN A 71 5.42 -6.17 -15.99
C ASN A 71 5.10 -7.46 -16.77
N ARG A 72 5.40 -8.62 -16.20
CA ARG A 72 5.06 -9.92 -16.80
C ARG A 72 3.55 -10.09 -16.97
N GLY A 73 2.77 -9.61 -16.01
CA GLY A 73 1.30 -9.57 -16.12
C GLY A 73 0.81 -8.61 -17.20
N ILE A 74 1.44 -7.43 -17.31
CA ILE A 74 1.14 -6.41 -18.34
C ILE A 74 1.37 -6.99 -19.75
N GLU A 75 2.46 -7.72 -19.95
CA GLU A 75 2.79 -8.34 -21.25
C GLU A 75 1.71 -9.33 -21.72
N ALA A 76 1.05 -10.02 -20.78
CA ALA A 76 0.02 -11.01 -21.07
C ALA A 76 -1.41 -10.43 -21.07
N ALA A 77 -1.58 -9.20 -20.58
CA ALA A 77 -2.86 -8.53 -20.47
C ALA A 77 -3.43 -8.14 -21.84
N GLN A 78 -4.73 -8.36 -22.02
CA GLN A 78 -5.50 -8.04 -23.22
C GLN A 78 -6.43 -6.84 -23.03
N GLY A 79 -6.56 -6.35 -21.80
CA GLY A 79 -7.48 -5.30 -21.40
C GLY A 79 -7.08 -3.91 -21.85
N ASP A 80 -8.10 -3.09 -22.11
CA ASP A 80 -7.94 -1.65 -22.34
C ASP A 80 -7.47 -0.94 -21.07
N ILE A 81 -7.82 -1.50 -19.92
CA ILE A 81 -7.47 -1.03 -18.58
C ILE A 81 -6.67 -2.11 -17.86
N LEU A 82 -5.57 -1.70 -17.25
CA LEU A 82 -4.74 -2.54 -16.39
C LEU A 82 -5.02 -2.13 -14.94
N ALA A 83 -5.50 -3.06 -14.12
CA ALA A 83 -5.78 -2.83 -12.71
C ALA A 83 -4.85 -3.67 -11.84
N PHE A 84 -4.22 -3.07 -10.85
CA PHE A 84 -3.24 -3.70 -9.98
C PHE A 84 -3.79 -3.81 -8.56
N ILE A 85 -3.59 -4.98 -7.97
CA ILE A 85 -3.92 -5.29 -6.58
C ILE A 85 -2.91 -6.32 -6.06
N ASP A 86 -2.49 -6.20 -4.81
CA ASP A 86 -1.55 -7.14 -4.20
C ASP A 86 -2.26 -8.42 -3.72
N ALA A 87 -1.55 -9.55 -3.71
CA ALA A 87 -2.13 -10.84 -3.33
C ALA A 87 -2.61 -10.90 -1.86
N ASP A 88 -2.10 -10.05 -0.99
CA ASP A 88 -2.54 -9.89 0.40
C ASP A 88 -3.73 -8.95 0.57
N CYS A 89 -4.14 -8.26 -0.48
CA CYS A 89 -5.21 -7.30 -0.46
C CYS A 89 -6.55 -7.91 -0.90
N HIS A 90 -7.65 -7.34 -0.38
CA HIS A 90 -9.01 -7.76 -0.71
C HIS A 90 -9.75 -6.62 -1.41
N ALA A 91 -10.24 -6.85 -2.62
CA ALA A 91 -11.08 -5.88 -3.32
C ALA A 91 -12.47 -5.79 -2.66
N ASP A 92 -12.98 -4.56 -2.50
CA ASP A 92 -14.40 -4.35 -2.18
C ASP A 92 -15.28 -4.91 -3.30
N SER A 93 -16.52 -5.34 -3.00
CA SER A 93 -17.38 -6.00 -4.00
C SER A 93 -17.73 -5.09 -5.18
N GLY A 94 -17.70 -3.76 -4.98
CA GLY A 94 -17.91 -2.78 -6.04
C GLY A 94 -16.63 -2.28 -6.73
N TRP A 95 -15.46 -2.86 -6.45
CA TRP A 95 -14.16 -2.33 -6.90
C TRP A 95 -14.04 -2.26 -8.44
N LEU A 96 -14.37 -3.33 -9.16
CA LEU A 96 -14.37 -3.32 -10.63
C LEU A 96 -15.41 -2.36 -11.21
N ALA A 97 -16.60 -2.27 -10.61
CA ALA A 97 -17.63 -1.33 -11.04
C ALA A 97 -17.18 0.14 -10.88
N ALA A 98 -16.46 0.44 -9.79
CA ALA A 98 -15.87 1.75 -9.56
C ALA A 98 -14.79 2.09 -10.60
N ILE A 99 -13.95 1.11 -10.99
CA ILE A 99 -12.98 1.26 -12.09
C ILE A 99 -13.71 1.55 -13.40
N GLU A 100 -14.75 0.78 -13.73
CA GLU A 100 -15.54 0.97 -14.95
C GLU A 100 -16.16 2.36 -15.04
N ALA A 101 -16.84 2.78 -13.97
CA ALA A 101 -17.47 4.09 -13.88
C ALA A 101 -16.43 5.22 -14.00
N ALA A 102 -15.26 5.06 -13.37
CA ALA A 102 -14.22 6.07 -13.37
C ALA A 102 -13.63 6.31 -14.77
N PHE A 103 -13.40 5.27 -15.57
CA PHE A 103 -12.90 5.39 -16.94
C PHE A 103 -14.00 5.71 -17.97
N GLY A 104 -15.27 5.44 -17.65
CA GLY A 104 -16.41 5.75 -18.52
C GLY A 104 -16.91 7.20 -18.44
N ALA A 105 -16.76 7.87 -17.29
CA ALA A 105 -17.36 9.19 -17.06
C ALA A 105 -16.52 10.39 -17.56
N LYS A 106 -15.19 10.22 -17.66
CA LYS A 106 -14.23 11.26 -18.08
C LYS A 106 -13.03 10.57 -18.71
N ASP A 107 -12.33 11.26 -19.61
CA ASP A 107 -11.04 10.76 -20.06
C ASP A 107 -9.99 10.90 -18.95
N ARG A 108 -9.85 9.84 -18.15
CA ARG A 108 -8.87 9.75 -17.07
C ARG A 108 -7.77 8.79 -17.52
N PRO A 109 -6.49 9.18 -17.50
CA PRO A 109 -5.41 8.29 -17.89
C PRO A 109 -5.08 7.27 -16.78
N ILE A 110 -5.18 7.71 -15.52
CA ILE A 110 -4.73 6.99 -14.33
C ILE A 110 -5.72 7.25 -13.20
N ILE A 111 -6.11 6.19 -12.48
CA ILE A 111 -6.91 6.28 -11.25
C ILE A 111 -6.23 5.52 -10.11
N GLY A 112 -6.33 6.05 -8.91
CA GLY A 112 -5.90 5.39 -7.67
C GLY A 112 -7.04 5.36 -6.67
N GLY A 113 -7.19 4.24 -5.97
CA GLY A 113 -8.31 4.02 -5.08
C GLY A 113 -8.00 4.23 -3.59
N ASP A 114 -9.03 4.11 -2.76
CA ASP A 114 -8.89 4.14 -1.31
C ASP A 114 -8.34 2.80 -0.79
N VAL A 115 -7.33 2.86 0.07
CA VAL A 115 -6.81 1.67 0.75
C VAL A 115 -7.18 1.76 2.22
N ARG A 116 -7.95 0.78 2.67
CA ARG A 116 -8.50 0.67 4.01
C ARG A 116 -7.87 -0.49 4.74
N LEU A 117 -7.97 -0.47 6.06
CA LEU A 117 -7.57 -1.60 6.88
C LEU A 117 -8.63 -2.71 6.79
N GLY A 118 -8.21 -3.92 6.43
CA GLY A 118 -9.01 -5.13 6.59
C GLY A 118 -8.86 -5.64 8.02
N TYR A 119 -9.84 -5.34 8.87
CA TYR A 119 -9.90 -5.85 10.24
C TYR A 119 -10.14 -7.37 10.22
N LEU A 120 -9.36 -8.12 10.99
CA LEU A 120 -9.59 -9.56 11.19
C LEU A 120 -10.89 -9.81 11.98
N ASP A 121 -11.10 -9.02 13.02
CA ASP A 121 -12.35 -8.95 13.78
C ASP A 121 -12.78 -7.48 13.91
N PRO A 122 -13.67 -6.98 13.04
CA PRO A 122 -14.18 -5.62 13.13
C PRO A 122 -14.91 -5.31 14.44
N ALA A 123 -15.49 -6.31 15.10
CA ALA A 123 -16.19 -6.13 16.38
C ALA A 123 -15.20 -5.93 17.54
N HIS A 124 -14.03 -6.56 17.47
CA HIS A 124 -12.98 -6.47 18.49
C HIS A 124 -11.62 -6.11 17.90
N PRO A 125 -11.45 -4.89 17.38
CA PRO A 125 -10.19 -4.48 16.78
C PRO A 125 -9.05 -4.54 17.79
N ARG A 126 -7.91 -5.09 17.37
CA ARG A 126 -6.67 -5.13 18.14
C ARG A 126 -6.20 -3.71 18.44
N PHE A 127 -5.34 -3.59 19.44
CA PHE A 127 -4.93 -2.29 19.98
C PHE A 127 -4.41 -1.30 18.93
N HIS A 128 -3.58 -1.76 18.00
CA HIS A 128 -2.91 -0.91 17.00
C HIS A 128 -3.73 -0.67 15.73
N GLU A 129 -4.77 -1.46 15.48
CA GLU A 129 -5.56 -1.40 14.24
C GLU A 129 -6.25 -0.04 14.02
N PRO A 130 -6.89 0.59 15.02
CA PRO A 130 -7.44 1.94 14.85
C PRO A 130 -6.39 3.00 14.47
N TYR A 131 -5.16 2.87 14.95
CA TYR A 131 -4.06 3.74 14.52
C TYR A 131 -3.70 3.49 13.06
N GLU A 132 -3.57 2.22 12.67
CA GLU A 132 -3.29 1.86 11.28
C GLU A 132 -4.40 2.31 10.33
N ALA A 133 -5.67 2.22 10.72
CA ALA A 133 -6.78 2.67 9.91
C ALA A 133 -6.67 4.16 9.53
N ILE A 134 -6.13 5.01 10.41
CA ILE A 134 -5.94 6.44 10.12
C ILE A 134 -4.61 6.70 9.40
N TYR A 135 -3.53 6.11 9.89
CA TYR A 135 -2.17 6.53 9.54
C TYR A 135 -1.44 5.57 8.59
N SER A 136 -1.93 4.34 8.42
CA SER A 136 -1.45 3.42 7.39
C SER A 136 -2.25 3.64 6.09
N PHE A 137 -1.57 3.49 4.95
CA PHE A 137 -2.19 3.44 3.62
C PHE A 137 -2.99 4.69 3.21
N ARG A 138 -2.39 5.89 3.38
CA ARG A 138 -2.97 7.18 2.95
C ARG A 138 -2.80 7.40 1.44
N ASN A 139 -3.37 6.51 0.63
CA ASN A 139 -3.17 6.52 -0.83
C ASN A 139 -3.61 7.84 -1.49
N GLU A 140 -4.64 8.49 -0.97
CA GLU A 140 -5.07 9.83 -1.39
C GLU A 140 -3.93 10.87 -1.32
N MET A 141 -3.11 10.83 -0.26
CA MET A 141 -1.97 11.75 -0.15
C MET A 141 -0.87 11.43 -1.16
N HIS A 142 -0.56 10.15 -1.36
CA HIS A 142 0.40 9.74 -2.38
C HIS A 142 -0.06 10.24 -3.77
N ILE A 143 -1.36 10.13 -4.05
CA ILE A 143 -1.96 10.58 -5.31
C ILE A 143 -1.80 12.09 -5.47
N ALA A 144 -2.01 12.87 -4.41
CA ALA A 144 -1.73 14.31 -4.41
C ALA A 144 -0.24 14.63 -4.66
N GLU A 145 0.66 13.75 -4.22
CA GLU A 145 2.11 13.84 -4.51
C GLU A 145 2.46 13.36 -5.93
N GLY A 146 1.53 12.72 -6.65
CA GLY A 146 1.66 12.34 -8.05
C GLY A 146 1.87 10.85 -8.32
N TYR A 147 1.63 9.97 -7.34
CA TYR A 147 1.71 8.52 -7.53
C TYR A 147 0.64 7.77 -6.75
N SER A 148 0.30 6.55 -7.12
CA SER A 148 -0.58 5.69 -6.32
C SER A 148 0.17 4.41 -5.96
N GLY A 149 -0.06 3.89 -4.76
CA GLY A 149 0.35 2.54 -4.44
C GLY A 149 -0.28 1.56 -5.43
N THR A 150 0.53 0.62 -5.91
CA THR A 150 0.14 -0.39 -6.91
C THR A 150 -0.80 -1.45 -6.35
N GLY A 151 -0.99 -1.51 -5.03
CA GLY A 151 -2.05 -2.32 -4.40
C GLY A 151 -3.48 -1.81 -4.66
N ASN A 152 -3.64 -0.60 -5.22
CA ASN A 152 -4.95 -0.09 -5.67
C ASN A 152 -4.78 1.00 -6.75
N LEU A 153 -4.31 0.60 -7.92
CA LEU A 153 -4.04 1.46 -9.09
C LEU A 153 -4.72 0.87 -10.32
N ALA A 154 -5.34 1.70 -11.16
CA ALA A 154 -5.72 1.30 -12.51
C ALA A 154 -5.34 2.36 -13.53
N VAL A 155 -4.91 1.90 -14.71
CA VAL A 155 -4.36 2.75 -15.78
C VAL A 155 -4.92 2.31 -17.12
N ARG A 156 -5.03 3.24 -18.07
CA ARG A 156 -5.21 2.84 -19.48
C ARG A 156 -3.97 2.09 -19.97
N ALA A 157 -4.16 1.03 -20.74
CA ALA A 157 -3.05 0.25 -21.29
C ALA A 157 -2.12 1.10 -22.19
N GLU A 158 -2.67 2.10 -22.90
CA GLU A 158 -1.87 3.05 -23.68
C GLU A 158 -0.95 3.92 -22.79
N VAL A 159 -1.45 4.38 -21.65
CA VAL A 159 -0.65 5.16 -20.69
C VAL A 159 0.48 4.30 -20.13
N GLN A 160 0.22 3.02 -19.83
CA GLN A 160 1.27 2.09 -19.43
C GLN A 160 2.35 1.92 -20.51
N ARG A 161 1.96 1.85 -21.79
CA ARG A 161 2.91 1.77 -22.91
C ARG A 161 3.75 3.06 -23.04
N ASP A 162 3.14 4.21 -22.87
CA ASP A 162 3.80 5.51 -22.97
C ASP A 162 4.79 5.74 -21.81
N VAL A 163 4.40 5.36 -20.59
CA VAL A 163 5.23 5.53 -19.39
C VAL A 163 6.34 4.49 -19.31
N GLY A 164 6.06 3.25 -19.74
CA GLY A 164 6.97 2.12 -19.69
C GLY A 164 6.87 1.28 -18.41
N PRO A 165 7.73 0.25 -18.27
CA PRO A 165 7.62 -0.77 -17.22
C PRO A 165 7.84 -0.22 -15.80
N PHE A 166 7.39 -0.97 -14.79
CA PHE A 166 7.76 -0.76 -13.39
C PHE A 166 9.22 -1.14 -13.14
N ALA A 167 9.88 -0.43 -12.23
CA ALA A 167 11.26 -0.71 -11.82
C ALA A 167 11.36 -1.99 -10.96
N GLY A 168 12.60 -2.48 -10.75
CA GLY A 168 12.89 -3.66 -9.93
C GLY A 168 12.93 -3.40 -8.42
N ILE A 169 13.22 -4.45 -7.64
CA ILE A 169 13.16 -4.48 -6.15
C ILE A 169 14.00 -3.41 -5.41
N GLY A 170 14.97 -2.78 -6.08
CA GLY A 170 15.82 -1.73 -5.51
C GLY A 170 15.21 -0.32 -5.55
N VAL A 171 14.04 -0.17 -6.16
CA VAL A 171 13.36 1.12 -6.37
C VAL A 171 11.93 0.98 -5.87
N ALA A 172 11.40 2.02 -5.22
CA ALA A 172 9.96 2.12 -4.94
C ALA A 172 9.22 2.27 -6.28
N GLU A 173 8.80 1.15 -6.85
CA GLU A 173 8.40 1.05 -8.25
C GLU A 173 7.12 1.83 -8.55
N ASP A 174 6.21 1.89 -7.58
CA ASP A 174 4.97 2.65 -7.62
C ASP A 174 5.23 4.15 -7.72
N ARG A 175 6.14 4.66 -6.89
CA ARG A 175 6.54 6.05 -6.86
C ARG A 175 7.36 6.41 -8.09
N ASP A 176 8.32 5.58 -8.49
CA ASP A 176 9.11 5.80 -9.71
C ASP A 176 8.19 5.92 -10.94
N TRP A 177 7.31 4.93 -11.12
CA TRP A 177 6.38 4.90 -12.25
C TRP A 177 5.44 6.10 -12.25
N GLY A 178 4.83 6.42 -11.10
CA GLY A 178 3.94 7.57 -10.97
C GLY A 178 4.65 8.91 -11.27
N MET A 179 5.90 9.06 -10.82
CA MET A 179 6.68 10.26 -11.12
C MET A 179 7.07 10.37 -12.59
N ARG A 180 7.33 9.25 -13.28
CA ARG A 180 7.53 9.25 -14.75
C ARG A 180 6.24 9.62 -15.48
N ALA A 181 5.11 9.03 -15.09
CA ALA A 181 3.81 9.37 -15.65
C ALA A 181 3.47 10.86 -15.49
N ARG A 182 3.74 11.43 -14.31
CA ARG A 182 3.58 12.85 -14.04
C ARG A 182 4.46 13.73 -14.93
N LYS A 183 5.72 13.34 -15.19
CA LYS A 183 6.61 14.08 -16.10
C LYS A 183 6.11 14.10 -17.55
N LEU A 184 5.37 13.07 -17.97
CA LEU A 184 4.71 13.01 -19.27
C LEU A 184 3.38 13.80 -19.32
N GLY A 185 2.95 14.39 -18.20
CA GLY A 185 1.74 15.19 -18.12
C GLY A 185 0.48 14.43 -17.70
N TYR A 186 0.58 13.12 -17.40
CA TYR A 186 -0.55 12.38 -16.88
C TYR A 186 -0.87 12.75 -15.44
N VAL A 187 -2.16 12.75 -15.12
CA VAL A 187 -2.67 13.05 -13.78
C VAL A 187 -3.39 11.84 -13.21
N THR A 188 -2.95 11.42 -12.03
CA THR A 188 -3.62 10.38 -11.23
C THR A 188 -4.85 10.98 -10.55
N THR A 189 -6.03 10.41 -10.80
CA THR A 189 -7.26 10.82 -10.15
C THR A 189 -7.58 9.91 -8.96
N TYR A 190 -7.84 10.48 -7.79
CA TYR A 190 -8.32 9.71 -6.65
C TYR A 190 -9.80 9.32 -6.82
N VAL A 191 -10.11 8.04 -6.61
CA VAL A 191 -11.46 7.47 -6.71
C VAL A 191 -11.84 6.83 -5.38
N PRO A 192 -12.60 7.51 -4.51
CA PRO A 192 -12.88 7.02 -3.15
C PRO A 192 -13.77 5.76 -3.12
N ALA A 193 -14.50 5.48 -4.20
CA ALA A 193 -15.32 4.27 -4.34
C ALA A 193 -14.52 3.03 -4.79
N MET A 194 -13.30 3.22 -5.32
CA MET A 194 -12.40 2.13 -5.70
C MET A 194 -11.66 1.67 -4.44
N ILE A 195 -12.27 0.77 -3.67
CA ILE A 195 -11.80 0.41 -2.33
C ILE A 195 -11.08 -0.94 -2.33
N VAL A 196 -9.92 -0.98 -1.68
CA VAL A 196 -9.17 -2.21 -1.36
C VAL A 196 -8.90 -2.24 0.14
N TYR A 197 -8.99 -3.42 0.74
CA TYR A 197 -8.66 -3.66 2.14
C TYR A 197 -7.31 -4.37 2.24
N HIS A 198 -6.34 -3.74 2.90
CA HIS A 198 -5.05 -4.33 3.22
C HIS A 198 -5.08 -4.91 4.64
N PRO A 199 -4.55 -6.11 4.88
CA PRO A 199 -4.52 -6.72 6.20
C PRO A 199 -3.75 -5.84 7.18
N ALA A 200 -4.23 -5.79 8.42
CA ALA A 200 -3.49 -5.14 9.50
C ALA A 200 -2.21 -5.90 9.85
N ARG A 201 -1.18 -5.18 10.30
CA ARG A 201 0.05 -5.80 10.80
C ARG A 201 -0.27 -6.75 11.95
N ASN A 202 0.54 -7.79 12.13
CA ASN A 202 0.23 -8.80 13.14
C ASN A 202 0.52 -8.31 14.55
N ALA A 203 1.52 -7.46 14.70
CA ALA A 203 1.96 -6.98 16.01
C ALA A 203 2.40 -5.51 15.97
N PHE A 204 2.29 -4.87 17.13
CA PHE A 204 2.82 -3.52 17.36
C PHE A 204 4.33 -3.41 17.07
N SER A 205 5.10 -4.48 17.29
CA SER A 205 6.54 -4.53 17.00
C SER A 205 6.86 -4.35 15.51
N GLU A 206 5.96 -4.72 14.61
CA GLU A 206 6.11 -4.50 13.17
C GLU A 206 5.96 -3.01 12.81
N LEU A 207 5.17 -2.25 13.59
CA LEU A 207 5.07 -0.80 13.46
C LEU A 207 6.37 -0.12 13.89
N THR A 208 7.00 -0.58 14.98
CA THR A 208 8.25 0.00 15.48
C THR A 208 9.43 -0.26 14.55
N GLY A 209 9.53 -1.48 13.97
CA GLY A 209 10.61 -1.82 13.02
C GLY A 209 10.62 -0.94 11.76
N LYS A 210 9.45 -0.49 11.28
CA LYS A 210 9.37 0.52 10.20
C LYS A 210 10.03 1.83 10.62
N TRP A 211 9.74 2.30 11.83
CA TRP A 211 10.27 3.57 12.33
C TRP A 211 11.77 3.51 12.60
N ASP A 212 12.30 2.37 13.04
CA ASP A 212 13.75 2.20 13.23
C ASP A 212 14.52 2.48 11.95
N ARG A 213 14.06 1.93 10.82
CA ARG A 213 14.66 2.18 9.49
C ARG A 213 14.58 3.65 9.10
N HIS A 214 13.43 4.28 9.29
CA HIS A 214 13.23 5.69 8.95
C HIS A 214 14.10 6.62 9.81
N ILE A 215 14.18 6.36 11.12
CA ILE A 215 14.97 7.16 12.06
C ILE A 215 16.45 7.03 11.74
N ALA A 216 16.95 5.83 11.45
CA ALA A 216 18.34 5.60 11.06
C ALA A 216 18.72 6.41 9.82
N HIS A 217 17.89 6.34 8.77
CA HIS A 217 18.08 7.10 7.53
C HIS A 217 17.99 8.62 7.76
N ASP A 218 16.96 9.09 8.46
CA ASP A 218 16.78 10.50 8.78
C ASP A 218 17.95 11.05 9.60
N TYR A 219 18.51 10.27 10.52
CA TYR A 219 19.64 10.68 11.35
C TYR A 219 20.90 10.89 10.50
N SER A 220 21.22 9.97 9.60
CA SER A 220 22.39 10.09 8.72
C SER A 220 22.32 11.30 7.80
N GLU A 221 21.12 11.67 7.34
CA GLU A 221 20.94 12.83 6.46
C GLU A 221 20.89 14.16 7.23
N LYS A 222 20.18 14.19 8.37
CA LYS A 222 19.72 15.45 8.97
C LYS A 222 20.46 15.84 10.24
N ALA A 223 21.21 14.93 10.88
CA ALA A 223 21.89 15.19 12.15
C ALA A 223 23.39 15.55 12.00
N ASN A 224 23.72 16.29 10.93
CA ASN A 224 25.10 16.69 10.62
C ASN A 224 25.50 17.96 11.39
N GLY A 225 26.66 17.92 12.09
CA GLY A 225 27.18 19.03 12.89
C GLY A 225 26.40 19.35 14.17
N ILE A 226 26.85 20.35 14.92
CA ILE A 226 26.26 20.74 16.22
C ILE A 226 24.82 21.25 16.05
N ALA A 227 24.59 22.12 15.05
CA ALA A 227 23.27 22.67 14.76
C ALA A 227 22.27 21.58 14.30
N GLY A 228 22.72 20.62 13.49
CA GLY A 228 21.89 19.49 13.06
C GLY A 228 21.47 18.61 14.23
N LYS A 229 22.41 18.30 15.15
CA LYS A 229 22.12 17.57 16.39
C LYS A 229 21.15 18.32 17.31
N ALA A 230 21.31 19.63 17.47
CA ALA A 230 20.37 20.45 18.27
C ALA A 230 18.95 20.42 17.66
N LYS A 231 18.83 20.58 16.33
CA LYS A 231 17.55 20.47 15.61
C LYS A 231 16.93 19.08 15.74
N TRP A 232 17.75 18.04 15.76
CA TRP A 232 17.31 16.66 15.97
C TRP A 232 16.67 16.46 17.35
N VAL A 233 17.33 16.95 18.41
CA VAL A 233 16.78 16.91 19.79
C VAL A 233 15.46 17.67 19.87
N LEU A 234 15.39 18.89 19.32
CA LEU A 234 14.16 19.68 19.29
C LEU A 234 13.02 18.92 18.59
N ARG A 235 13.31 18.23 17.48
CA ARG A 235 12.33 17.38 16.79
C ARG A 235 11.89 16.19 17.63
N ALA A 236 12.80 15.53 18.34
CA ALA A 236 12.46 14.42 19.23
C ALA A 236 11.52 14.88 20.35
N VAL A 237 11.83 16.00 21.02
CA VAL A 237 10.97 16.57 22.06
C VAL A 237 9.61 17.00 21.50
N ALA A 238 9.57 17.69 20.36
CA ALA A 238 8.32 18.08 19.71
C ALA A 238 7.45 16.88 19.32
N MET A 239 8.06 15.72 19.01
CA MET A 239 7.35 14.48 18.71
C MET A 239 6.43 14.06 19.86
N LEU A 240 6.85 14.25 21.12
CA LEU A 240 6.07 13.88 22.31
C LEU A 240 4.76 14.69 22.43
N GLY A 241 4.76 15.96 22.00
CA GLY A 241 3.57 16.81 21.99
C GLY A 241 2.68 16.63 20.76
N SER A 242 3.19 16.01 19.69
CA SER A 242 2.47 15.86 18.42
C SER A 242 1.12 15.12 18.48
N PRO A 243 0.84 14.18 19.42
CA PRO A 243 -0.49 13.57 19.52
C PRO A 243 -1.62 14.57 19.76
N VAL A 244 -1.35 15.71 20.41
CA VAL A 244 -2.35 16.76 20.67
C VAL A 244 -2.84 17.37 19.36
N ALA A 245 -1.95 17.58 18.39
CA ALA A 245 -2.29 18.12 17.08
C ALA A 245 -3.19 17.17 16.26
N GLU A 246 -3.17 15.88 16.58
CA GLU A 246 -3.92 14.84 15.87
C GLU A 246 -5.29 14.51 16.52
N LEU A 247 -5.63 15.16 17.64
CA LEU A 247 -6.90 14.92 18.34
C LEU A 247 -8.10 15.14 17.41
N ARG A 248 -8.07 16.21 16.61
CA ARG A 248 -9.14 16.50 15.64
C ARG A 248 -9.22 15.42 14.56
N THR A 249 -8.09 15.03 13.97
CA THR A 249 -8.00 13.97 12.96
C THR A 249 -8.63 12.67 13.47
N ILE A 250 -8.28 12.26 14.69
CA ILE A 250 -8.81 11.04 15.31
C ILE A 250 -10.30 11.18 15.61
N ALA A 251 -10.73 12.33 16.15
CA ALA A 251 -12.13 12.55 16.51
C ALA A 251 -13.06 12.49 15.29
N THR A 252 -12.66 13.12 14.18
CA THR A 252 -13.49 13.26 12.96
C THR A 252 -13.26 12.16 11.93
N SER A 253 -12.36 11.21 12.17
CA SER A 253 -12.06 10.17 11.19
C SER A 253 -13.28 9.28 10.91
N PRO A 254 -13.71 9.15 9.64
CA PRO A 254 -14.76 8.21 9.24
C PRO A 254 -14.28 6.75 9.27
N ARG A 255 -12.98 6.52 9.50
CA ARG A 255 -12.38 5.18 9.55
C ARG A 255 -12.45 4.53 10.94
N LEU A 256 -13.03 5.20 11.94
CA LEU A 256 -13.10 4.73 13.31
C LEU A 256 -14.54 4.64 13.85
N ASP A 257 -14.88 3.47 14.37
CA ASP A 257 -16.19 3.21 14.96
C ASP A 257 -16.19 3.46 16.47
N GLY A 258 -16.92 4.51 16.88
CA GLY A 258 -17.17 4.83 18.28
C GLY A 258 -15.96 5.35 19.09
N PRO A 259 -16.17 5.65 20.38
CA PRO A 259 -15.15 6.25 21.26
C PRO A 259 -14.03 5.27 21.63
N GLY A 260 -14.31 3.97 21.70
CA GLY A 260 -13.32 2.95 22.04
C GLY A 260 -12.18 2.85 21.03
N GLN A 261 -12.49 2.86 19.73
CA GLN A 261 -11.46 2.86 18.69
C GLN A 261 -10.66 4.17 18.68
N ARG A 262 -11.31 5.32 18.93
CA ARG A 262 -10.64 6.63 19.03
C ARG A 262 -9.62 6.67 20.17
N LEU A 263 -9.98 6.12 21.34
CA LEU A 263 -9.06 6.02 22.47
C LEU A 263 -7.87 5.10 22.15
N LYS A 264 -8.12 3.93 21.55
CA LYS A 264 -7.05 3.01 21.09
C LYS A 264 -6.12 3.69 20.09
N ALA A 265 -6.66 4.42 19.12
CA ALA A 265 -5.87 5.14 18.11
C ALA A 265 -4.98 6.22 18.76
N LEU A 266 -5.51 7.01 19.69
CA LEU A 266 -4.75 8.04 20.41
C LEU A 266 -3.66 7.43 21.30
N ALA A 267 -3.99 6.37 22.04
CA ALA A 267 -3.03 5.66 22.89
C ALA A 267 -1.89 5.07 22.05
N CYS A 268 -2.22 4.38 20.95
CA CYS A 268 -1.23 3.81 20.04
C CYS A 268 -0.36 4.90 19.38
N LEU A 269 -0.96 6.01 18.91
CA LEU A 269 -0.23 7.17 18.41
C LEU A 269 0.77 7.70 19.44
N THR A 270 0.33 7.85 20.69
CA THR A 270 1.17 8.36 21.79
C THR A 270 2.34 7.43 22.05
N LEU A 271 2.10 6.11 22.13
CA LEU A 271 3.15 5.11 22.30
C LEU A 271 4.16 5.12 21.15
N ILE A 272 3.70 5.20 19.89
CA ILE A 272 4.59 5.26 18.72
C ILE A 272 5.42 6.55 18.73
N ARG A 273 4.83 7.70 19.04
CA ARG A 273 5.54 8.98 19.11
C ARG A 273 6.56 9.00 20.26
N GLY A 274 6.20 8.43 21.40
CA GLY A 274 7.11 8.18 22.53
C GLY A 274 8.29 7.29 22.14
N TYR A 275 8.00 6.14 21.51
CA TYR A 275 9.02 5.22 21.01
C TYR A 275 9.96 5.90 20.02
N ARG A 276 9.43 6.63 19.03
CA ARG A 276 10.23 7.38 18.05
C ARG A 276 11.12 8.42 18.71
N SER A 277 10.59 9.20 19.65
CA SER A 277 11.36 10.19 20.41
C SER A 277 12.51 9.51 21.17
N TYR A 278 12.22 8.42 21.88
CA TYR A 278 13.22 7.63 22.60
C TYR A 278 14.32 7.12 21.66
N MET A 279 13.94 6.51 20.53
CA MET A 279 14.90 5.98 19.57
C MET A 279 15.74 7.09 18.93
N MET A 280 15.13 8.22 18.56
CA MET A 280 15.86 9.40 18.04
C MET A 280 16.96 9.87 19.00
N LEU A 281 16.65 9.95 20.31
CA LEU A 281 17.62 10.36 21.33
C LEU A 281 18.66 9.26 21.59
N ARG A 282 18.25 7.99 21.62
CA ARG A 282 19.15 6.85 21.78
C ARG A 282 20.19 6.76 20.65
N THR A 283 19.79 6.97 19.40
CA THR A 283 20.69 6.95 18.23
C THR A 283 21.79 8.01 18.31
N MET A 284 21.54 9.13 19.00
CA MET A 284 22.58 10.14 19.23
C MET A 284 23.68 9.66 20.19
N ILE A 285 23.32 8.85 21.18
CA ILE A 285 24.22 8.39 22.26
C ILE A 285 24.93 7.10 21.84
N ALA A 286 24.18 6.13 21.32
CA ALA A 286 24.66 4.78 21.03
C ALA A 286 25.03 4.56 19.56
N GLY A 287 24.85 5.56 18.69
CA GLY A 287 24.97 5.42 17.24
C GLY A 287 23.75 4.73 16.60
N VAL A 288 23.75 4.61 15.28
CA VAL A 288 22.70 3.90 14.53
C VAL A 288 22.77 2.42 14.92
N PRO A 289 21.70 1.83 15.49
CA PRO A 289 21.67 0.40 15.77
C PRO A 289 21.94 -0.37 14.47
N LYS A 290 22.86 -1.34 14.48
CA LYS A 290 22.93 -2.36 13.44
C LYS A 290 21.70 -3.26 13.59
N SER A 291 20.55 -2.83 13.09
CA SER A 291 19.42 -3.75 12.92
C SER A 291 19.77 -4.76 11.84
N ASP A 292 19.51 -6.04 12.06
CA ASP A 292 19.65 -7.10 11.04
C ASP A 292 18.87 -6.70 9.78
N TRP A 293 19.60 -6.28 8.75
CA TRP A 293 19.07 -5.87 7.44
C TRP A 293 18.55 -7.05 6.60
N SER A 294 18.39 -8.23 7.21
CA SER A 294 18.16 -9.52 6.55
C SER A 294 16.76 -10.13 6.76
N ARG A 295 15.86 -9.47 7.50
CA ARG A 295 14.46 -9.90 7.61
C ARG A 295 13.58 -9.02 6.74
N GLY A 296 13.69 -9.26 5.43
CA GLY A 296 12.67 -8.92 4.44
C GLY A 296 11.53 -9.91 4.47
#